data_AF-N1TZR0-F1
#
_entry.id   AF-N1TZR0-F1
#
_cell.length_a   1.000
_cell.length_b   1.000
_cell.length_c   1.000
_cell.angle_alpha   90.00
_cell.angle_beta   90.00
_cell.angle_gamma   90.00
#
_symmetry.space_group_name_H-M   'P 1'
#
loop_
_entity.id
_entity.type
_entity.pdbx_description
1 polymer ?
#
loop_
_entity_poly.entity_id
_entity_poly.type
_entity_poly.pdbx_seq_one_letter_code
_entity_poly.pdbx_strand_id
1 'polypeptide(L)'
;MAWVAAESKYGWELAREWIESEKESVSSSGWSTFSSLLSIVPNHQIESKEISKLLKRVESKIHKSQNRVKYCMNGFVIAVGGFYPELGEEALQTAKKIGKVEVMMGKTACKVPEATEYILKMRKMGKIGNKKRWLVVRRRTF
;
A
#
# COMPACT_ATOMS: atom_id res chain seq x y z
N MET A 1 11.92 8.72 -5.33
CA MET A 1 12.03 8.12 -6.67
C MET A 1 10.98 7.01 -6.83
N ALA A 2 9.68 7.32 -6.81
CA ALA A 2 8.61 6.31 -6.94
C ALA A 2 7.42 6.77 -7.81
N TRP A 3 7.44 8.03 -8.29
CA TRP A 3 6.32 8.60 -9.04
C TRP A 3 6.36 8.22 -10.53
N VAL A 4 7.56 8.18 -11.15
CA VAL A 4 7.71 7.86 -12.58
C VAL A 4 7.32 6.41 -12.92
N ALA A 5 7.55 5.47 -11.99
CA ALA A 5 7.14 4.07 -12.19
C ALA A 5 5.61 3.90 -12.17
N ALA A 6 4.88 4.74 -11.42
CA ALA A 6 3.44 4.62 -11.24
C ALA A 6 2.63 5.12 -12.46
N GLU A 7 3.24 5.88 -13.38
CA GLU A 7 2.59 6.40 -14.59
C GLU A 7 2.70 5.45 -15.80
N SER A 8 3.50 4.38 -15.73
CA SER A 8 3.66 3.43 -16.85
C SER A 8 2.98 2.09 -16.56
N LYS A 9 2.53 1.38 -17.61
CA LYS A 9 2.04 -0.02 -17.53
C LYS A 9 3.01 -0.97 -16.81
N TYR A 10 4.29 -0.61 -16.74
CA TYR A 10 5.35 -1.38 -16.09
C TYR A 10 5.40 -1.21 -14.56
N GLY A 11 4.63 -0.29 -13.98
CA GLY A 11 4.65 -0.04 -12.53
C GLY A 11 4.28 -1.28 -11.71
N TRP A 12 3.34 -2.09 -12.21
CA TRP A 12 2.93 -3.35 -11.57
C TRP A 12 4.01 -4.43 -11.67
N GLU A 13 4.63 -4.56 -12.84
CA GLU A 13 5.71 -5.53 -13.08
C GLU A 13 6.95 -5.21 -12.26
N LEU A 14 7.39 -3.95 -12.27
CA LEU A 14 8.51 -3.47 -11.46
C LEU A 14 8.25 -3.64 -9.97
N ALA A 15 7.04 -3.32 -9.51
CA ALA A 15 6.69 -3.51 -8.11
C ALA A 15 6.74 -4.99 -7.72
N ARG A 16 6.31 -5.91 -8.60
CA ARG A 16 6.39 -7.36 -8.41
C ARG A 16 7.84 -7.83 -8.28
N GLU A 17 8.70 -7.39 -9.18
CA GLU A 17 10.13 -7.71 -9.13
C GLU A 17 10.78 -7.15 -7.84
N TRP A 18 10.41 -5.94 -7.43
CA TRP A 18 10.99 -5.31 -6.24
C TRP A 18 10.56 -5.98 -4.93
N ILE A 19 9.32 -6.49 -4.82
CA ILE A 19 8.88 -7.22 -3.61
C ILE A 19 9.53 -8.61 -3.47
N GLU A 20 10.16 -9.11 -4.52
CA GLU A 20 10.91 -10.37 -4.56
C GLU A 20 12.39 -10.19 -4.22
N SER A 21 12.94 -8.99 -4.40
CA SER A 21 14.31 -8.68 -4.01
C SER A 21 14.54 -8.83 -2.50
N GLU A 22 15.69 -9.44 -2.14
CA GLU A 22 16.14 -9.62 -0.76
C GLU A 22 16.60 -8.30 -0.10
N LYS A 23 16.95 -7.28 -0.91
CA LYS A 23 17.34 -5.96 -0.41
C LYS A 23 16.15 -5.23 0.22
N GLU A 24 16.26 -4.89 1.50
CA GLU A 24 15.21 -4.20 2.28
C GLU A 24 14.72 -2.91 1.60
N SER A 25 15.65 -2.09 1.08
CA SER A 25 15.36 -0.84 0.41
C SER A 25 14.55 -1.02 -0.88
N VAL A 26 14.84 -2.08 -1.64
CA VAL A 26 14.14 -2.41 -2.89
C VAL A 26 12.76 -2.96 -2.55
N SER A 27 12.67 -3.92 -1.63
CA SER A 27 11.40 -4.51 -1.20
C SER A 27 10.44 -3.47 -0.64
N SER A 28 10.93 -2.59 0.24
CA SER A 28 10.14 -1.48 0.79
C SER A 28 9.66 -0.50 -0.30
N SER A 29 10.49 -0.22 -1.31
CA SER A 29 10.10 0.61 -2.46
C SER A 29 9.02 -0.07 -3.32
N GLY A 30 9.09 -1.39 -3.50
CA GLY A 30 8.06 -2.18 -4.19
C GLY A 30 6.70 -2.03 -3.52
N TRP A 31 6.61 -2.24 -2.20
CA TRP A 31 5.37 -2.04 -1.43
C TRP A 31 4.86 -0.60 -1.50
N SER A 32 5.74 0.40 -1.40
CA SER A 32 5.34 1.81 -1.56
C SER A 32 4.80 2.12 -2.96
N THR A 33 5.36 1.48 -3.99
CA THR A 33 4.92 1.63 -5.39
C THR A 33 3.53 1.04 -5.57
N PHE A 34 3.27 -0.16 -5.03
CA PHE A 34 1.93 -0.76 -5.01
C PHE A 34 0.90 0.15 -4.33
N SER A 35 1.21 0.70 -3.15
CA SER A 35 0.31 1.64 -2.45
C SER A 35 0.01 2.87 -3.30
N SER A 36 1.00 3.38 -4.02
CA SER A 36 0.85 4.54 -4.91
C SER A 36 -0.02 4.18 -6.11
N LEU A 37 0.23 3.03 -6.75
CA LEU A 37 -0.57 2.50 -7.85
C LEU A 37 -2.03 2.34 -7.46
N LEU A 38 -2.34 1.74 -6.31
CA LEU A 38 -3.72 1.60 -5.81
C LEU A 38 -4.45 2.93 -5.67
N SER A 39 -3.71 3.99 -5.32
CA SER A 39 -4.26 5.33 -5.16
C SER A 39 -4.51 6.07 -6.48
N ILE A 40 -3.87 5.65 -7.58
CA ILE A 40 -3.90 6.33 -8.89
C ILE A 40 -4.70 5.52 -9.92
N VAL A 41 -4.40 4.24 -10.05
CA VAL A 41 -4.98 3.30 -11.02
C VAL A 41 -6.47 3.10 -10.71
N PRO A 42 -7.39 3.19 -11.66
CA PRO A 42 -8.82 3.00 -11.41
C PRO A 42 -9.15 1.55 -11.03
N ASN A 43 -10.22 1.33 -10.26
CA ASN A 43 -10.57 0.00 -9.71
C ASN A 43 -10.70 -1.09 -10.77
N HIS A 44 -11.22 -0.76 -11.96
CA HIS A 44 -11.42 -1.73 -13.04
C HIS A 44 -10.12 -2.28 -13.65
N GLN A 45 -8.97 -1.65 -13.41
CA GLN A 45 -7.66 -2.14 -13.87
C GLN A 45 -6.91 -2.93 -12.80
N ILE A 46 -7.47 -3.00 -11.59
CA ILE A 46 -6.83 -3.68 -10.45
C ILE A 46 -7.36 -5.11 -10.41
N GLU A 47 -6.46 -6.09 -10.47
CA GLU A 47 -6.83 -7.48 -10.28
C GLU A 47 -7.06 -7.78 -8.79
N SER A 48 -8.32 -7.93 -8.39
CA SER A 48 -8.69 -8.23 -7.00
C SER A 48 -8.01 -9.50 -6.46
N LYS A 49 -7.83 -10.52 -7.32
CA LYS A 49 -7.11 -11.76 -6.99
C LYS A 49 -5.64 -11.51 -6.66
N GLU A 50 -4.98 -10.59 -7.37
CA GLU A 50 -3.59 -10.24 -7.10
C GLU A 50 -3.47 -9.50 -5.76
N ILE A 51 -4.34 -8.54 -5.51
CA ILE A 51 -4.35 -7.79 -4.24
C ILE A 51 -4.63 -8.71 -3.05
N SER A 52 -5.59 -9.64 -3.16
CA SER A 52 -5.85 -10.64 -2.10
C SER A 52 -4.63 -11.52 -1.83
N LYS A 53 -3.92 -11.98 -2.88
CA LYS A 53 -2.65 -12.72 -2.72
C LYS A 53 -1.58 -11.88 -2.00
N LEU A 54 -1.47 -10.60 -2.35
CA LEU A 54 -0.52 -9.68 -1.70
C LEU A 54 -0.89 -9.42 -0.24
N LEU A 55 -2.18 -9.26 0.10
CA LEU A 55 -2.64 -9.13 1.49
C LEU A 55 -2.26 -10.35 2.34
N LYS A 56 -2.47 -11.57 1.83
CA LYS A 56 -2.05 -12.81 2.52
C LYS A 56 -0.52 -12.92 2.65
N ARG A 57 0.23 -12.44 1.65
CA ARG A 57 1.69 -12.36 1.72
C ARG A 57 2.13 -11.38 2.81
N VAL A 58 1.46 -10.25 2.95
CA VAL A 58 1.72 -9.28 4.03
C VAL A 58 1.41 -9.89 5.39
N GLU A 59 0.24 -10.51 5.57
CA GLU A 59 -0.16 -11.17 6.82
C GLU A 59 0.91 -12.14 7.33
N SER A 60 1.47 -12.96 6.44
CA SER A 60 2.48 -13.97 6.78
C SER A 60 3.91 -13.43 6.90
N LYS A 61 4.29 -12.43 6.10
CA LYS A 61 5.67 -11.91 6.09
C LYS A 61 5.91 -10.76 7.08
N ILE A 62 4.89 -9.98 7.46
CA ILE A 62 5.09 -8.73 8.20
C ILE A 62 5.80 -8.95 9.54
N HIS A 63 5.45 -9.98 10.30
CA HIS A 63 6.11 -10.25 11.58
C HIS A 63 7.59 -10.65 11.44
N LYS A 64 7.95 -11.30 10.33
CA LYS A 64 9.31 -11.77 10.03
C LYS A 64 10.15 -10.74 9.24
N SER A 65 9.53 -9.70 8.70
CA SER A 65 10.20 -8.71 7.85
C SER A 65 10.98 -7.69 8.66
N GLN A 66 11.85 -6.94 8.00
CA GLN A 66 12.61 -5.85 8.61
C GLN A 66 11.72 -4.63 8.86
N ASN A 67 12.16 -3.75 9.77
CA ASN A 67 11.39 -2.61 10.25
C ASN A 67 10.87 -1.70 9.12
N ARG A 68 11.69 -1.39 8.11
CA ARG A 68 11.25 -0.49 7.02
C ARG A 68 10.22 -1.16 6.11
N VAL A 69 10.38 -2.46 5.87
CA VAL A 69 9.44 -3.26 5.08
C VAL A 69 8.10 -3.38 5.81
N LYS A 70 8.11 -3.62 7.13
CA LYS A 70 6.89 -3.64 7.96
C LYS A 70 6.07 -2.36 7.81
N TYR A 71 6.76 -1.21 7.84
CA TYR A 71 6.12 0.09 7.67
C TYR A 71 5.45 0.22 6.29
N CYS A 72 6.16 -0.12 5.21
CA CYS A 72 5.59 -0.05 3.86
C CYS A 72 4.46 -1.06 3.64
N MET A 73 4.57 -2.27 4.18
CA MET A 73 3.52 -3.30 4.15
C MET A 73 2.26 -2.83 4.88
N ASN A 74 2.41 -2.21 6.06
CA ASN A 74 1.27 -1.64 6.78
C ASN A 74 0.59 -0.52 5.96
N GLY A 75 1.40 0.34 5.32
CA GLY A 75 0.91 1.35 4.39
C GLY A 75 0.13 0.77 3.20
N PHE A 76 0.54 -0.40 2.70
CA PHE A 76 -0.17 -1.10 1.62
C PHE A 76 -1.56 -1.59 2.08
N VAL A 77 -1.67 -2.21 3.25
CA VAL A 77 -2.97 -2.66 3.79
C VAL A 77 -3.93 -1.47 3.95
N ILE A 78 -3.42 -0.34 4.46
CA ILE A 78 -4.19 0.90 4.57
C ILE A 78 -4.63 1.42 3.19
N ALA A 79 -3.73 1.40 2.20
CA ALA A 79 -4.04 1.84 0.84
C ALA A 79 -5.12 0.98 0.20
N VAL A 80 -5.08 -0.35 0.38
CA VAL A 80 -6.14 -1.24 -0.11
C VAL A 80 -7.46 -0.91 0.59
N GLY A 81 -7.48 -0.85 1.92
CA GLY A 81 -8.69 -0.54 2.69
C GLY A 81 -9.28 0.85 2.43
N GLY A 82 -8.43 1.81 2.06
CA GLY A 82 -8.81 3.19 1.77
C GLY A 82 -9.22 3.44 0.32
N PHE A 83 -8.50 2.89 -0.67
CA PHE A 83 -8.73 3.20 -2.09
C PHE A 83 -9.52 2.12 -2.83
N TYR A 84 -9.54 0.89 -2.32
CA TYR A 84 -10.19 -0.26 -2.97
C TYR A 84 -11.32 -0.83 -2.09
N PRO A 85 -12.53 -0.23 -2.12
CA PRO A 85 -13.62 -0.60 -1.23
C PRO A 85 -14.05 -2.07 -1.35
N GLU A 86 -13.95 -2.67 -2.54
CA GLU A 86 -14.32 -4.07 -2.79
C GLU A 86 -13.51 -5.07 -1.94
N LEU A 87 -12.22 -4.78 -1.68
CA LEU A 87 -11.38 -5.58 -0.79
C LEU A 87 -11.17 -4.88 0.56
N GLY A 88 -11.94 -3.84 0.87
CA GLY A 88 -11.78 -3.08 2.10
C GLY A 88 -12.06 -3.93 3.33
N GLU A 89 -13.01 -4.85 3.25
CA GLU A 89 -13.33 -5.77 4.36
C GLU A 89 -12.23 -6.82 4.55
N GLU A 90 -11.68 -7.38 3.46
CA GLU A 90 -10.55 -8.33 3.53
C GLU A 90 -9.29 -7.63 4.08
N ALA A 91 -8.99 -6.42 3.62
CA ALA A 91 -7.89 -5.62 4.14
C ALA A 91 -8.05 -5.31 5.64
N LEU A 92 -9.28 -5.06 6.10
CA LEU A 92 -9.57 -4.82 7.51
C LEU A 92 -9.42 -6.08 8.35
N GLN A 93 -9.82 -7.24 7.84
CA GLN A 93 -9.57 -8.53 8.49
C GLN A 93 -8.07 -8.83 8.57
N THR A 94 -7.33 -8.63 7.48
CA THR A 94 -5.87 -8.78 7.47
C THR A 94 -5.21 -7.83 8.45
N ALA A 95 -5.63 -6.55 8.50
CA ALA A 95 -5.13 -5.58 9.46
C ALA A 95 -5.35 -6.03 10.92
N LYS A 96 -6.53 -6.56 11.24
CA LYS A 96 -6.84 -7.10 12.58
C LYS A 96 -5.95 -8.29 12.93
N LYS A 97 -5.69 -9.19 11.99
CA LYS A 97 -4.84 -10.36 12.21
C LYS A 97 -3.37 -10.00 12.41
N ILE A 98 -2.89 -9.02 11.65
CA ILE A 98 -1.54 -8.47 11.82
C ILE A 98 -1.41 -7.82 13.20
N GLY A 99 -2.44 -7.07 13.62
CA GLY A 99 -2.46 -6.37 14.89
C GLY A 99 -1.43 -5.24 14.96
N LYS A 100 -0.89 -5.00 16.16
CA LYS A 100 0.05 -3.91 16.41
C LYS A 100 1.44 -4.24 15.87
N VAL A 101 1.82 -3.57 14.78
CA VAL A 101 3.15 -3.68 14.19
C VAL A 101 4.09 -2.69 14.88
N GLU A 102 4.96 -3.19 15.76
CA GLU A 102 6.06 -2.36 16.30
C GLU A 102 7.22 -2.32 15.30
N VAL A 103 7.52 -1.10 14.86
CA VAL A 103 8.64 -0.81 13.97
C VAL A 103 9.64 0.06 14.72
N MET A 104 10.85 -0.44 14.90
CA MET A 104 11.91 0.29 15.56
C MET A 104 12.69 1.13 14.52
N MET A 105 12.29 2.39 14.33
CA MET A 105 12.97 3.35 13.44
C MET A 105 14.08 4.13 14.18
N GLY A 106 15.01 3.42 14.85
CA GLY A 106 16.15 4.03 15.54
C GLY A 106 15.77 5.03 16.64
N LYS A 107 16.50 6.17 16.75
CA LYS A 107 16.28 7.23 17.77
C LYS A 107 14.95 7.97 17.64
N THR A 108 14.19 7.74 16.57
CA THR A 108 12.88 8.34 16.37
C THR A 108 11.80 7.29 16.61
N ALA A 109 11.08 7.43 17.72
CA ALA A 109 9.91 6.61 18.05
C ALA A 109 8.73 6.93 17.11
N CYS A 110 8.88 6.61 15.83
CA CYS A 110 7.79 6.74 14.87
C CYS A 110 6.81 5.59 15.12
N LYS A 111 5.84 5.82 16.01
CA LYS A 111 4.76 4.88 16.28
C LYS A 111 4.02 4.61 14.98
N VAL A 112 4.03 3.35 14.56
CA VAL A 112 3.28 2.94 13.38
C VAL A 112 1.82 2.82 13.79
N PRO A 113 0.91 3.60 13.17
CA PRO A 113 -0.51 3.52 13.51
C PRO A 113 -1.04 2.15 13.12
N GLU A 114 -1.95 1.63 13.94
CA GLU A 114 -2.65 0.39 13.65
C GLU A 114 -3.45 0.54 12.35
N ALA A 115 -3.21 -0.33 11.36
CA ALA A 115 -3.91 -0.26 10.08
C ALA A 115 -5.44 -0.30 10.27
N THR A 116 -5.91 -1.12 11.23
CA THR A 116 -7.33 -1.26 11.55
C THR A 116 -7.94 0.09 11.93
N GLU A 117 -7.33 0.79 12.89
CA GLU A 117 -7.81 2.10 13.35
C GLU A 117 -7.77 3.13 12.23
N TYR A 118 -6.72 3.11 11.41
CA TYR A 118 -6.59 4.06 10.30
C TYR A 118 -7.65 3.84 9.22
N ILE A 119 -7.89 2.59 8.82
CA ILE A 119 -8.94 2.23 7.84
C ILE A 119 -10.32 2.59 8.40
N LEU A 120 -10.61 2.27 9.66
CA LEU A 120 -11.87 2.64 10.32
C LEU A 120 -12.06 4.16 10.40
N LYS A 121 -11.00 4.91 10.67
CA LYS A 121 -11.02 6.37 10.66
C LYS A 121 -11.31 6.91 9.26
N MET A 122 -10.67 6.37 8.23
CA MET A 122 -10.95 6.73 6.83
C MET A 122 -12.39 6.39 6.42
N ARG A 123 -12.91 5.24 6.88
CA ARG A 123 -14.32 4.82 6.70
C ARG A 123 -15.27 5.84 7.33
N LYS A 124 -15.05 6.21 8.59
CA LYS A 124 -15.85 7.22 9.30
C LYS A 124 -15.78 8.60 8.66
N MET A 125 -14.64 8.97 8.08
CA MET A 125 -14.46 10.24 7.36
C MET A 125 -15.08 10.25 5.95
N GLY A 126 -15.66 9.14 5.47
CA GLY A 126 -16.21 9.04 4.12
C GLY A 126 -15.16 9.20 3.02
N LYS A 127 -13.87 8.97 3.33
CA LYS A 127 -12.75 9.11 2.38
C LYS A 127 -12.40 7.82 1.65
N ILE A 128 -13.16 6.74 1.88
CA ILE A 128 -12.96 5.47 1.19
C ILE A 128 -13.33 5.63 -0.29
N GLY A 129 -12.47 5.14 -1.18
CA GLY A 129 -12.64 5.21 -2.62
C GLY A 129 -12.20 6.54 -3.25
N ASN A 130 -11.77 7.53 -2.45
CA ASN A 130 -11.21 8.79 -2.98
C ASN A 130 -9.81 8.55 -3.53
N LYS A 131 -9.73 8.14 -4.80
CA LYS A 131 -8.46 8.01 -5.51
C LYS A 131 -7.82 9.38 -5.68
N LYS A 132 -6.50 9.42 -5.56
CA LYS A 132 -5.73 10.60 -5.91
C LYS A 132 -5.81 10.76 -7.43
N ARG A 133 -6.76 11.58 -7.88
CA ARG A 133 -6.72 12.12 -9.23
C ARG A 133 -5.48 12.99 -9.28
N TRP A 134 -4.43 12.54 -9.97
CA TRP A 134 -3.40 13.46 -10.40
C TRP A 134 -4.13 14.51 -11.23
N LEU A 135 -4.01 15.78 -10.84
CA LEU A 135 -4.17 16.85 -11.80
C LEU A 135 -3.08 16.55 -12.84
N VAL A 136 -3.43 15.79 -13.88
CA VAL A 136 -2.76 15.89 -15.16
C VAL A 136 -2.64 17.39 -15.34
N VAL A 137 -1.42 17.90 -15.22
CA VAL A 137 -1.08 19.22 -15.71
C VAL A 137 -1.66 19.18 -17.10
N ARG A 138 -2.83 19.81 -17.28
CA ARG A 138 -3.40 20.07 -18.59
C ARG A 138 -2.20 20.54 -19.35
N ARG A 139 -1.72 19.76 -20.31
CA ARG A 139 -0.75 20.25 -21.28
C ARG A 139 -1.42 21.51 -21.79
N ARG A 140 -0.96 22.66 -21.31
CA ARG A 140 -1.33 23.96 -21.86
C ARG A 140 -0.66 23.91 -23.22
N THR A 141 -1.42 23.42 -24.20
CA THR A 141 -1.22 23.78 -25.58
C THR A 141 -1.29 25.29 -25.63
N PHE A 142 -0.13 25.91 -25.80
CA PHE A 142 0.03 27.22 -26.44
C PHE A 142 0.88 26.98 -27.68
#